data_AF-A0A836TS06-F1
#
_entry.id   AF-A0A836TS06-F1
#
_cell.length_a   1.000
_cell.length_b   1.000
_cell.length_c   1.000
_cell.angle_alpha   90.00
_cell.angle_beta   90.00
_cell.angle_gamma   90.00
#
_symmetry.space_group_name_H-M   'P 1'
#
loop_
_entity.id
_entity.type
_entity.pdbx_description
1 polymer ?
#
loop_
_entity_poly.entity_id
_entity_poly.type
_entity_poly.pdbx_seq_one_letter_code
_entity_poly.pdbx_strand_id
1 'polypeptide(L)'
;MLLGGNEAVLDDISELFADLQAVPRPGVTNDKSQTVVFLASDAASFIAGQDLAVDGGLVPFGKVGWEESVEFWANIARRVQAFGEAQ
;
A
#
# COMPACT_ATOMS: atom_id res chain seq x y z
N MET A 1 -7.08 -15.83 27.84
CA MET A 1 -5.72 -15.41 27.47
C MET A 1 -5.43 -15.75 26.01
N LEU A 2 -6.27 -15.29 25.08
CA LEU A 2 -6.19 -15.59 23.62
C LEU A 2 -6.57 -14.36 22.77
N LEU A 3 -6.18 -13.16 23.21
CA LEU A 3 -6.41 -11.92 22.44
C LEU A 3 -5.12 -11.17 22.07
N GLY A 4 -3.99 -11.41 22.76
CA GLY A 4 -2.75 -10.67 22.52
C GLY A 4 -1.89 -11.13 21.35
N GLY A 5 -2.26 -12.21 20.65
CA GLY A 5 -1.47 -12.73 19.52
C GLY A 5 -1.58 -11.87 18.26
N ASN A 6 -2.74 -11.24 18.04
CA ASN A 6 -2.97 -10.44 16.83
C ASN A 6 -2.40 -9.03 16.95
N GLU A 7 -2.47 -8.42 18.13
CA GLU A 7 -1.94 -7.07 18.38
C GLU A 7 -0.42 -7.03 18.24
N ALA A 8 0.29 -8.01 18.83
CA ALA A 8 1.75 -8.11 18.69
C ALA A 8 2.18 -8.27 17.22
N VAL A 9 1.45 -9.06 16.43
CA VAL A 9 1.73 -9.22 14.99
C VAL A 9 1.48 -7.92 14.22
N LEU A 10 0.47 -7.13 14.60
CA LEU A 10 0.21 -5.84 13.97
C LEU A 10 1.30 -4.82 14.30
N ASP A 11 1.82 -4.85 15.52
CA ASP A 11 2.93 -4.00 15.95
C ASP A 11 4.21 -4.36 15.17
N ASP A 12 4.56 -5.64 15.09
CA ASP A 12 5.71 -6.12 14.31
C ASP A 12 5.62 -5.72 12.82
N ILE A 13 4.43 -5.85 12.22
CA ILE A 13 4.19 -5.43 10.84
C ILE A 13 4.34 -3.91 10.68
N SER A 14 3.87 -3.15 11.66
CA SER A 14 3.95 -1.68 11.64
C SER A 14 5.40 -1.21 11.72
N GLU A 15 6.20 -1.78 12.64
CA GLU A 15 7.63 -1.51 12.75
C GLU A 15 8.37 -1.86 11.46
N LEU A 16 8.08 -3.03 10.87
CA LEU A 16 8.66 -3.44 9.60
C LEU A 16 8.39 -2.43 8.48
N PHE A 17 7.16 -1.93 8.35
CA PHE A 17 6.86 -0.93 7.33
C PHE A 17 7.54 0.42 7.58
N ALA A 18 7.66 0.84 8.84
CA ALA A 18 8.39 2.06 9.19
C ALA A 18 9.87 1.98 8.77
N ASP A 19 10.50 0.82 8.88
CA ASP A 19 11.90 0.61 8.47
C ASP A 19 12.09 0.50 6.95
N LEU A 20 11.09 -0.05 6.24
CA LEU A 20 11.16 -0.26 4.79
C LEU A 20 10.83 1.00 3.97
N GLN A 21 10.03 1.91 4.53
CA GLN A 21 9.56 3.11 3.84
C GLN A 21 10.56 4.26 3.96
N ALA A 22 10.63 5.12 2.93
CA ALA A 22 11.41 6.34 2.99
C ALA A 22 10.85 7.34 4.02
N VAL A 23 9.53 7.30 4.22
CA VAL A 23 8.84 7.98 5.33
C VAL A 23 8.85 7.01 6.53
N PRO A 24 9.61 7.29 7.61
CA PRO A 24 9.89 6.31 8.66
C PRO A 24 8.76 6.20 9.69
N ARG A 25 7.56 5.84 9.21
CA ARG A 25 6.39 5.56 10.04
C ARG A 25 5.41 4.66 9.29
N PRO A 26 4.56 3.90 10.00
CA PRO A 26 3.50 3.13 9.35
C PRO A 26 2.57 4.05 8.54
N GLY A 27 2.15 3.56 7.37
CA GLY A 27 1.08 4.17 6.61
C GLY A 27 -0.26 4.02 7.34
N VAL A 28 -1.04 5.09 7.38
CA VAL A 28 -2.39 5.09 7.98
C VAL A 28 -3.44 5.44 6.93
N THR A 29 -4.70 5.12 7.19
CA THR A 29 -5.82 5.41 6.26
C THR A 29 -5.86 6.88 5.84
N ASN A 30 -5.52 7.79 6.76
CA ASN A 30 -5.55 9.22 6.47
C ASN A 30 -4.56 9.63 5.36
N ASP A 31 -3.44 8.93 5.19
CA ASP A 31 -2.46 9.25 4.15
C ASP A 31 -3.06 9.14 2.75
N LYS A 32 -3.84 8.08 2.52
CA LYS A 32 -4.53 7.84 1.25
C LYS A 32 -5.73 8.76 1.08
N SER A 33 -6.52 9.01 2.14
CA SER A 33 -7.70 9.86 2.04
C SER A 33 -7.35 11.31 1.74
N GLN A 34 -6.26 11.85 2.30
CA GLN A 34 -5.82 13.22 1.99
C GLN A 34 -5.42 13.36 0.51
N THR A 35 -4.75 12.35 -0.08
CA THR A 35 -4.46 12.35 -1.52
C THR A 35 -5.74 12.35 -2.35
N VAL A 36 -6.74 11.54 -1.99
CA VAL A 36 -8.03 11.51 -2.70
C VAL A 36 -8.74 12.87 -2.59
N VAL A 37 -8.73 13.50 -1.41
CA VAL A 37 -9.31 14.84 -1.21
C VAL A 37 -8.61 15.88 -2.10
N PHE A 38 -7.27 15.83 -2.18
CA PHE A 38 -6.51 16.69 -3.11
C PHE A 38 -6.91 16.46 -4.57
N LEU A 39 -6.95 15.20 -5.02
CA LEU A 39 -7.31 14.85 -6.40
C LEU A 39 -8.75 15.23 -6.77
N ALA A 40 -9.65 15.25 -5.79
CA ALA A 40 -11.04 15.68 -5.98
C ALA A 40 -11.22 17.21 -5.98
N SER A 41 -10.17 17.98 -5.66
CA SER A 41 -10.23 19.43 -5.59
C SER A 41 -9.83 20.11 -6.91
N ASP A 42 -10.18 21.39 -7.07
CA ASP A 42 -9.81 22.20 -8.23
C ASP A 42 -8.28 22.32 -8.41
N ALA A 43 -7.51 22.13 -7.33
CA ALA A 43 -6.05 22.17 -7.37
C ALA A 43 -5.44 21.05 -8.24
N ALA A 44 -6.17 19.96 -8.46
CA ALA A 44 -5.77 18.84 -9.31
C ALA A 44 -6.43 18.87 -10.70
N SER A 45 -7.04 19.99 -11.11
CA SER A 45 -7.82 20.12 -12.36
C SER A 45 -7.08 19.75 -13.66
N PHE A 46 -5.75 19.66 -13.63
CA PHE A 46 -4.93 19.26 -14.78
C PHE A 46 -4.15 17.95 -14.57
N ILE A 47 -4.47 17.20 -13.51
CA ILE A 47 -3.88 15.89 -13.21
C ILE A 47 -4.89 14.81 -13.59
N ALA A 48 -4.62 14.07 -14.65
CA ALA A 48 -5.47 12.98 -15.12
C ALA A 48 -4.65 11.85 -15.76
N GLY A 49 -5.19 10.63 -15.70
CA GLY A 49 -4.60 9.45 -16.33
C GLY A 49 -3.26 9.00 -15.72
N GLN A 50 -2.98 9.38 -14.47
CA GLN A 50 -1.77 8.99 -13.75
C GLN A 50 -2.10 8.00 -12.64
N ASP A 51 -1.26 6.98 -12.47
CA ASP A 51 -1.23 6.17 -11.25
C ASP A 51 -0.36 6.87 -10.21
N LEU A 52 -0.88 7.06 -9.00
CA LEU A 52 -0.19 7.75 -7.91
C LEU A 52 0.05 6.80 -6.73
N ALA A 53 1.32 6.47 -6.48
CA ALA A 53 1.71 5.69 -5.30
C ALA A 53 1.55 6.53 -4.02
N VAL A 54 0.77 6.02 -3.07
CA VAL A 54 0.57 6.62 -1.73
C VAL A 54 0.89 5.56 -0.68
N ASP A 55 2.18 5.34 -0.47
CA ASP A 55 2.71 4.18 0.25
C ASP A 55 3.97 4.50 1.09
N GLY A 56 4.25 5.77 1.37
CA GLY A 56 5.44 6.17 2.13
C GLY A 56 6.76 5.99 1.38
N GLY A 57 6.73 5.77 0.06
CA GLY A 57 7.91 5.56 -0.78
C GLY A 57 8.37 4.11 -0.83
N LEU A 58 7.46 3.17 -0.55
CA LEU A 58 7.76 1.73 -0.58
C LEU A 58 8.02 1.24 -2.02
N VAL A 59 7.26 1.74 -2.99
CA VAL A 59 7.40 1.49 -4.44
C VAL A 59 7.63 2.85 -5.11
N PRO A 60 8.60 3.07 -6.03
CA PRO A 60 9.63 2.22 -6.62
C PRO A 60 11.05 2.43 -6.00
N PHE A 61 11.13 3.00 -4.81
CA PHE A 61 12.39 3.26 -4.09
C PHE A 61 12.72 2.20 -3.01
N GLY A 62 11.80 1.28 -2.71
CA GLY A 62 12.12 0.02 -2.03
C GLY A 62 12.92 -0.93 -2.93
N LYS A 63 13.37 -2.08 -2.40
CA LYS A 63 14.29 -3.03 -3.06
C LYS A 63 13.77 -3.66 -4.39
N VAL A 64 12.64 -3.22 -4.92
CA VAL A 64 11.93 -3.78 -6.09
C VAL A 64 11.44 -2.63 -6.97
N GLY A 65 11.69 -2.69 -8.29
CA GLY A 65 11.30 -1.67 -9.25
C GLY A 65 9.79 -1.60 -9.51
N TRP A 66 9.38 -0.62 -10.32
CA TRP A 66 7.96 -0.34 -10.62
C TRP A 66 7.32 -1.50 -11.40
N GLU A 67 7.97 -1.95 -12.46
CA GLU A 67 7.53 -3.04 -13.32
C GLU A 67 7.36 -4.34 -12.51
N GLU A 68 8.36 -4.68 -11.69
CA GLU A 68 8.31 -5.87 -10.85
C GLU A 68 7.20 -5.79 -9.80
N SER A 69 6.92 -4.59 -9.29
CA SER A 69 5.82 -4.36 -8.34
C SER A 69 4.46 -4.55 -9.00
N VAL A 70 4.27 -4.02 -10.22
CA VAL A 70 3.04 -4.21 -11.00
C VAL A 70 2.81 -5.69 -11.31
N GLU A 71 3.84 -6.41 -11.76
CA GLU A 71 3.77 -7.85 -12.02
C GLU A 71 3.45 -8.66 -10.76
N PHE A 72 4.07 -8.32 -9.62
CA PHE A 72 3.80 -8.93 -8.34
C PHE A 72 2.32 -8.80 -7.94
N TRP A 73 1.75 -7.60 -8.04
CA TRP A 73 0.34 -7.37 -7.73
C TRP A 73 -0.59 -8.11 -8.70
N ALA A 74 -0.27 -8.13 -10.00
CA ALA A 74 -1.03 -8.93 -10.98
C ALA A 74 -0.99 -10.44 -10.63
N ASN A 75 0.14 -10.94 -10.13
CA ASN A 75 0.27 -12.33 -9.65
C ASN A 75 -0.58 -12.62 -8.40
N ILE A 76 -0.56 -11.71 -7.42
CA ILE A 76 -1.40 -11.85 -6.21
C ILE A 76 -2.88 -11.83 -6.58
N ALA A 77 -3.32 -10.87 -7.40
CA ALA A 77 -4.72 -10.76 -7.82
C ALA A 77 -5.19 -12.04 -8.52
N ARG A 78 -4.39 -12.57 -9.47
CA ARG A 78 -4.70 -13.84 -10.15
C ARG A 78 -4.84 -15.01 -9.18
N ARG A 79 -3.98 -15.09 -8.17
CA ARG A 79 -4.04 -16.14 -7.14
C ARG A 79 -5.30 -16.03 -6.30
N VAL A 80 -5.61 -14.83 -5.79
CA VAL A 80 -6.82 -14.59 -4.98
C VAL A 80 -8.08 -14.96 -5.77
N GLN A 81 -8.14 -14.61 -7.04
CA GLN A 81 -9.26 -14.93 -7.92
C GLN A 81 -9.41 -16.45 -8.10
N ALA A 82 -8.32 -17.16 -8.38
CA ALA A 82 -8.32 -18.62 -8.50
C ALA A 82 -8.72 -19.34 -7.19
N PHE A 83 -8.34 -18.79 -6.03
CA PHE A 83 -8.80 -19.31 -4.74
C PHE A 83 -10.30 -19.12 -4.54
N GLY A 84 -10.85 -17.97 -4.97
CA GLY A 84 -12.29 -17.69 -4.88
C GLY A 84 -13.14 -18.55 -5.82
N GLU A 85 -12.60 -18.96 -6.97
CA GLU A 85 -13.26 -19.86 -7.94
C GLU A 85 -13.22 -21.34 -7.51
N ALA A 86 -12.32 -21.70 -6.59
CA ALA A 86 -12.16 -23.06 -6.08
C ALA A 86 -13.06 -23.38 -4.85
N GLN A 87 -13.84 -22.40 -4.37
CA GLN A 87 -14.84 -22.55 -3.30
C GLN A 87 -16.26 -22.61 -3.86
#